data_AF-A0A7K4C7G1-F1
#
_entry.id   AF-A0A7K4C7G1-F1
#
_cell.length_a   1.000
_cell.length_b   1.000
_cell.length_c   1.000
_cell.angle_alpha   90.00
_cell.angle_beta   90.00
_cell.angle_gamma   90.00
#
_symmetry.space_group_name_H-M   'P 1'
#
loop_
_entity.id
_entity.type
_entity.pdbx_description
1 polymer ?
#
loop_
_entity_poly.entity_id
_entity_poly.type
_entity_poly.pdbx_seq_one_letter_code
_entity_poly.pdbx_strand_id
1 'polypeptide(L)'
;MIERQIRYNYKTETGEQIYLRHRWVFCIINEPREIQRIREKIYLELSPIEDLRNLYEGLISKSGGLHSDFFSFSTDKFKIENPKKIYNSKKIYKDRNLQEKDEAGLERYLNSLLR
;
A
#
# COMPACT_ATOMS: atom_id res chain seq x y z
N MET A 1 4.38 14.63 -13.55
CA MET A 1 3.07 13.96 -13.75
C MET A 1 3.16 12.62 -13.04
N ILE A 2 2.23 12.31 -12.13
CA ILE A 2 2.31 11.05 -11.39
C ILE A 2 1.98 9.87 -12.30
N GLU A 3 2.67 8.77 -12.09
CA GLU A 3 2.48 7.56 -12.88
C GLU A 3 1.90 6.44 -12.02
N ARG A 4 1.35 5.42 -12.68
CA ARG A 4 0.84 4.20 -12.03
C ARG A 4 1.97 3.52 -11.25
N GLN A 5 1.76 3.27 -9.97
CA GLN A 5 2.78 2.70 -9.09
C GLN A 5 2.16 2.09 -7.83
N ILE A 6 2.92 1.24 -7.16
CA ILE A 6 2.60 0.71 -5.84
C ILE A 6 3.73 1.11 -4.90
N ARG A 7 3.38 1.70 -3.77
CA ARG A 7 4.31 1.95 -2.67
C ARG A 7 3.88 1.15 -1.46
N TYR A 8 4.85 0.65 -0.72
CA TYR A 8 4.58 -0.08 0.50
C TYR A 8 5.61 0.22 1.57
N ASN A 9 5.23 0.03 2.81
CA ASN A 9 6.13 -0.03 3.93
C ASN A 9 5.67 -1.15 4.87
N TYR A 10 6.57 -1.61 5.73
CA TYR A 10 6.18 -2.45 6.84
C TYR A 10 7.02 -2.16 8.07
N LYS A 11 6.43 -2.40 9.23
CA LYS A 11 7.10 -2.36 10.52
C LYS A 11 6.85 -3.68 11.23
N THR A 12 7.87 -4.25 11.85
CA THR A 12 7.72 -5.42 12.71
C THR A 12 7.33 -4.93 14.10
N GLU A 13 6.19 -5.39 14.61
CA GLU A 13 5.79 -5.13 15.98
C GLU A 13 6.48 -6.17 16.87
N THR A 14 7.39 -5.70 17.72
CA THR A 14 8.09 -6.53 18.72
C THR A 14 7.55 -6.18 20.09
N GLY A 15 6.73 -7.06 20.67
CA GLY A 15 6.30 -7.00 22.07
C GLY A 15 6.45 -8.38 22.71
N GLU A 16 6.67 -8.45 24.02
CA GLU A 16 6.95 -9.71 24.75
C GLU A 16 5.85 -10.77 24.61
N GLN A 17 4.64 -10.39 24.17
CA GLN A 17 3.50 -11.29 23.93
C GLN A 17 3.05 -11.34 22.45
N ILE A 18 3.77 -10.67 21.54
CA ILE A 18 3.39 -10.57 20.13
C ILE A 18 4.27 -11.50 19.32
N TYR A 19 3.70 -12.60 18.81
CA TYR A 19 4.29 -13.38 17.72
C TYR A 19 4.60 -12.41 16.58
N LEU A 20 5.86 -12.36 16.12
CA LEU A 20 6.40 -11.44 15.10
C LEU A 20 5.37 -11.07 14.02
N ARG A 21 4.66 -9.96 14.24
CA ARG A 21 3.60 -9.50 13.34
C ARG A 21 4.10 -8.28 12.60
N HIS A 22 4.02 -8.34 11.27
CA HIS A 22 4.42 -7.26 10.41
C HIS A 22 3.19 -6.44 10.05
N ARG A 23 3.19 -5.18 10.45
CA ARG A 23 2.20 -4.19 10.03
C ARG A 23 2.61 -3.61 8.69
N TRP A 24 1.85 -3.92 7.65
CA TRP A 24 2.07 -3.41 6.30
C TRP A 24 1.16 -2.24 5.99
N VAL A 25 1.68 -1.26 5.26
CA VAL A 25 0.93 -0.12 4.73
C VAL A 25 1.20 -0.03 3.24
N PHE A 26 0.15 0.07 2.45
CA PHE A 26 0.21 0.17 0.99
C PHE A 26 -0.39 1.49 0.51
N CYS A 27 0.13 1.98 -0.61
CA CYS A 27 -0.44 3.04 -1.43
C CYS A 27 -0.40 2.56 -2.88
N ILE A 28 -1.58 2.35 -3.48
CA ILE A 28 -1.71 2.00 -4.89
C ILE A 28 -2.17 3.24 -5.64
N ILE A 29 -1.43 3.63 -6.69
CA ILE A 29 -1.84 4.67 -7.62
C ILE A 29 -2.11 4.01 -8.95
N ASN A 30 -3.38 3.92 -9.35
CA ASN A 30 -3.79 3.29 -10.60
C ASN A 30 -5.23 3.66 -11.00
N GLU A 31 -5.72 3.09 -12.10
CA GLU A 31 -7.15 3.12 -12.43
C GLU A 31 -7.96 2.29 -11.43
N PRO A 32 -9.20 2.68 -11.07
CA PRO A 32 -10.00 2.03 -10.03
C PRO A 32 -10.11 0.50 -10.17
N ARG A 33 -10.36 0.02 -11.40
CA ARG A 33 -10.49 -1.41 -11.68
C ARG A 33 -9.20 -2.18 -11.42
N GLU A 34 -8.06 -1.55 -11.70
CA GLU A 34 -6.75 -2.18 -11.51
C GLU A 34 -6.31 -2.13 -10.05
N ILE A 35 -6.70 -1.10 -9.29
CA ILE A 35 -6.49 -1.03 -7.83
C ILE A 35 -7.09 -2.28 -7.16
N GLN A 36 -8.35 -2.61 -7.45
CA GLN A 36 -9.03 -3.76 -6.84
C GLN A 36 -8.27 -5.08 -7.12
N ARG A 37 -7.88 -5.31 -8.37
CA ARG A 37 -7.10 -6.50 -8.76
C ARG A 37 -5.75 -6.57 -8.06
N ILE A 38 -5.07 -5.44 -7.93
CA ILE A 38 -3.78 -5.36 -7.24
C ILE A 38 -3.98 -5.69 -5.75
N ARG A 39 -5.01 -5.14 -5.09
CA ARG A 39 -5.32 -5.46 -3.68
C ARG A 39 -5.52 -6.96 -3.47
N GLU A 40 -6.37 -7.58 -4.29
CA GLU A 40 -6.63 -9.02 -4.20
C GLU A 40 -5.35 -9.84 -4.30
N LYS A 41 -4.46 -9.47 -5.24
CA LYS A 41 -3.16 -10.15 -5.39
C LYS A 41 -2.21 -9.90 -4.22
N ILE A 42 -2.21 -8.69 -3.65
CA ILE A 42 -1.47 -8.38 -2.43
C ILE A 42 -1.96 -9.28 -1.29
N TYR A 43 -3.28 -9.39 -1.11
CA TYR A 43 -3.87 -10.24 -0.08
C TYR A 43 -3.55 -11.72 -0.29
N LEU A 44 -3.61 -12.22 -1.52
CA LEU A 44 -3.23 -13.61 -1.82
C LEU A 44 -1.76 -13.89 -1.50
N GLU A 45 -0.85 -12.98 -1.89
CA GLU A 45 0.58 -13.13 -1.65
C GLU A 45 0.93 -13.02 -0.16
N LEU A 46 0.25 -12.14 0.57
CA LEU A 46 0.52 -11.83 1.99
C LEU A 46 -0.45 -12.49 2.98
N SER A 47 -1.30 -13.42 2.51
CA SER A 47 -2.19 -14.21 3.38
C SER A 47 -1.37 -15.15 4.30
N PRO A 48 -1.75 -15.35 5.57
CA PRO A 48 -2.94 -14.79 6.23
C PRO A 48 -2.80 -13.29 6.56
N ILE A 49 -3.91 -12.55 6.42
CA ILE A 49 -4.00 -11.13 6.78
C ILE A 49 -4.96 -10.93 7.96
N GLU A 50 -4.63 -9.99 8.83
CA GLU A 50 -5.44 -9.58 9.98
C GLU A 50 -5.47 -8.05 10.11
N ASP A 51 -6.38 -7.52 10.92
CA ASP A 51 -6.45 -6.10 11.24
C ASP A 51 -6.49 -5.18 9.99
N LEU A 52 -7.21 -5.60 8.95
CA LEU A 52 -7.34 -4.85 7.71
C LEU A 52 -8.03 -3.50 7.96
N ARG A 53 -7.39 -2.42 7.53
CA ARG A 53 -7.91 -1.05 7.60
C ARG A 53 -7.81 -0.38 6.24
N ASN A 54 -8.92 0.17 5.78
CA ASN A 54 -8.92 1.13 4.69
C ASN A 54 -8.65 2.50 5.29
N LEU A 55 -7.59 3.16 4.84
CA LEU A 55 -7.11 4.41 5.43
C LEU A 55 -7.58 5.63 4.64
N TYR A 56 -7.52 5.56 3.31
CA TYR A 56 -7.92 6.65 2.42
C TYR A 56 -8.05 6.15 0.98
N GLU A 57 -9.10 6.60 0.29
CA GLU A 57 -9.29 6.40 -1.14
C GLU A 57 -9.66 7.73 -1.79
N GLY A 58 -9.05 8.07 -2.93
CA GLY A 58 -9.28 9.37 -3.54
C GLY A 58 -8.84 9.50 -5.00
N LEU A 59 -9.47 10.43 -5.71
CA LEU A 59 -9.08 10.81 -7.07
C LEU A 59 -7.86 11.74 -7.02
N ILE A 60 -6.85 11.46 -7.83
CA ILE A 60 -5.67 12.32 -7.93
C ILE A 60 -5.91 13.39 -8.99
N SER A 61 -6.01 14.65 -8.55
CA SER A 61 -6.21 15.79 -9.45
C SER A 61 -5.10 15.89 -10.50
N LYS A 62 -5.47 16.22 -11.75
CA LYS A 62 -4.55 16.42 -12.88
C LYS A 62 -3.69 15.20 -13.26
N SER A 63 -4.10 13.99 -12.85
CA SER A 63 -3.41 12.73 -13.16
C SER A 63 -3.90 12.03 -14.42
N GLY A 64 -4.97 12.53 -15.06
CA GLY A 64 -5.64 11.84 -16.16
C GLY A 64 -6.58 10.72 -15.71
N GLY A 65 -7.11 10.78 -14.48
CA GLY A 65 -8.10 9.82 -13.96
C GLY A 65 -7.51 8.72 -13.08
N LEU A 66 -6.28 8.88 -12.57
CA LEU A 66 -5.71 7.95 -11.59
C LEU A 66 -6.29 8.20 -10.20
N HIS A 67 -6.49 7.11 -9.48
CA HIS A 67 -6.92 7.09 -8.09
C HIS A 67 -5.76 6.64 -7.21
N SER A 68 -5.83 7.01 -5.94
CA SER A 68 -4.99 6.49 -4.88
C SER A 68 -5.84 5.69 -3.90
N ASP A 69 -5.31 4.55 -3.46
CA ASP A 69 -5.90 3.73 -2.41
C ASP A 69 -4.82 3.39 -1.37
N PHE A 70 -5.13 3.69 -0.12
CA PHE A 70 -4.29 3.47 1.04
C PHE A 70 -4.98 2.52 2.00
N PHE A 71 -4.28 1.45 2.33
CA PHE A 71 -4.76 0.45 3.26
C PHE A 71 -3.61 -0.17 4.02
N SER A 72 -3.93 -0.78 5.15
CA SER A 72 -2.96 -1.46 5.98
C SER A 72 -3.54 -2.72 6.58
N PHE A 73 -2.68 -3.67 6.89
CA PHE A 73 -3.04 -4.91 7.54
C PHE A 73 -1.82 -5.51 8.21
N SER A 74 -2.05 -6.51 9.04
CA SER A 74 -1.05 -7.26 9.76
C SER A 74 -0.90 -8.65 9.14
N THR A 75 0.33 -9.16 9.03
CA THR A 75 0.62 -10.53 8.56
C THR A 75 1.91 -11.03 9.21
N ASP A 76 2.11 -12.35 9.24
CA ASP A 76 3.37 -12.99 9.63
C ASP A 76 4.45 -12.91 8.53
N LYS A 77 4.07 -12.53 7.31
CA LYS A 77 4.99 -12.35 6.18
C LYS A 77 5.73 -11.02 6.26
N PHE A 78 7.05 -11.07 6.13
CA PHE A 78 7.94 -9.89 6.15
C PHE A 78 8.44 -9.45 4.76
N LYS A 79 8.10 -10.21 3.71
CA LYS A 79 8.47 -9.89 2.32
C LYS A 79 7.40 -10.32 1.33
N ILE A 80 7.39 -9.63 0.19
CA ILE A 80 6.67 -10.03 -1.02
C ILE A 80 7.61 -10.94 -1.81
N GLU A 81 7.28 -12.22 -1.96
CA GLU A 81 8.15 -13.20 -2.64
C GLU A 81 8.18 -12.98 -4.15
N ASN A 82 7.02 -12.65 -4.75
CA ASN A 82 6.90 -12.43 -6.18
C ASN A 82 6.14 -11.13 -6.53
N PRO A 83 6.83 -9.97 -6.51
CA PRO A 83 6.21 -8.69 -6.82
C PRO A 83 5.57 -8.63 -8.23
N LYS A 84 6.11 -9.40 -9.19
CA LYS A 84 5.57 -9.44 -10.57
C LYS A 84 4.18 -10.08 -10.65
N LYS A 85 3.83 -10.99 -9.72
CA LYS A 85 2.48 -11.55 -9.64
C LYS A 85 1.44 -10.48 -9.26
N ILE A 86 1.83 -9.57 -8.38
CA ILE A 86 1.00 -8.46 -7.91
C ILE A 86 0.75 -7.46 -9.04
N TYR A 87 1.83 -6.93 -9.62
CA TYR A 87 1.73 -5.94 -10.67
C TYR A 87 2.86 -6.14 -11.68
N ASN A 88 2.51 -6.30 -12.95
CA ASN A 88 3.45 -6.64 -14.03
C ASN A 88 4.32 -5.44 -14.46
N SER A 89 4.48 -4.45 -13.59
CA SER A 89 5.28 -3.24 -13.80
C SER A 89 6.45 -3.22 -12.81
N LYS A 90 7.55 -2.58 -13.19
CA LYS A 90 8.70 -2.36 -12.31
C LYS A 90 8.43 -1.33 -11.20
N LYS A 91 7.24 -0.72 -11.16
CA LYS A 91 6.89 0.41 -10.29
C LYS A 91 6.33 -0.01 -8.94
N ILE A 92 6.98 -0.96 -8.27
CA ILE A 92 6.67 -1.38 -6.90
C ILE A 92 7.84 -1.01 -6.01
N TYR A 93 7.61 -0.11 -5.05
CA TYR A 93 8.68 0.49 -4.25
C TYR A 93 8.42 0.35 -2.75
N LYS A 94 9.46 0.03 -1.99
CA LYS A 94 9.44 0.22 -0.54
C LYS A 94 9.69 1.69 -0.23
N ASP A 95 8.81 2.34 0.53
CA ASP A 95 8.89 3.75 0.89
C ASP A 95 8.79 3.93 2.41
N ARG A 96 9.87 4.37 3.04
CA ARG A 96 9.95 4.54 4.50
C ARG A 96 9.05 5.65 5.04
N ASN A 97 8.68 6.61 4.17
CA ASN A 97 7.84 7.75 4.52
C ASN A 97 6.34 7.40 4.49
N LEU A 98 5.97 6.27 3.85
CA LEU A 98 4.63 5.72 3.88
C LEU A 98 4.40 5.03 5.23
N GLN A 99 3.47 5.57 6.02
CA GLN A 99 3.08 5.06 7.34
C GLN A 99 1.59 5.29 7.53
N GLU A 100 0.97 4.58 8.49
CA GLU A 100 -0.39 4.92 8.90
C GLU A 100 -0.43 6.35 9.43
N LYS A 101 -1.34 7.14 8.89
CA LYS A 101 -1.61 8.52 9.27
C LYS A 101 -3.13 8.73 9.16
N ASP A 102 -3.59 9.84 9.69
CA ASP A 102 -4.92 10.36 9.37
C ASP A 102 -5.02 10.72 7.88
N GLU A 103 -6.24 10.91 7.41
CA GLU A 103 -6.55 11.25 6.03
C GLU A 103 -5.73 12.47 5.54
N ALA A 104 -5.68 13.55 6.32
CA ALA A 104 -4.89 14.73 6.00
C ALA A 104 -3.38 14.43 5.87
N GLY A 105 -2.84 13.55 6.72
CA GLY A 105 -1.45 13.10 6.64
C GLY A 105 -1.16 12.26 5.40
N LEU A 106 -2.11 11.45 4.95
CA LEU A 106 -2.02 10.64 3.73
C LEU A 106 -2.16 11.50 2.47
N GLU A 107 -3.06 12.48 2.46
CA GLU A 107 -3.16 13.48 1.40
C GLU A 107 -1.85 14.27 1.25
N ARG A 108 -1.23 14.71 2.36
CA ARG A 108 0.07 15.38 2.33
C ARG A 108 1.16 14.48 1.73
N TYR A 109 1.17 13.20 2.09
CA TYR A 109 2.08 12.23 1.51
C TYR A 109 1.84 12.07 0.01
N LEU A 110 0.59 11.91 -0.42
CA LEU A 110 0.21 11.81 -1.83
C LEU A 110 0.65 13.05 -2.62
N ASN A 111 0.43 14.24 -2.06
CA ASN A 111 0.89 15.51 -2.64
C ASN A 111 2.41 15.60 -2.76
N SER A 112 3.16 14.96 -1.87
CA SER A 112 4.62 14.90 -1.99
C SER A 112 5.09 14.02 -3.15
N LEU A 113 4.29 13.05 -3.58
CA LEU A 113 4.57 12.21 -4.76
C LEU A 113 4.22 12.90 -6.09
N LEU A 114 3.41 13.97 -6.03
CA LEU A 114 2.98 14.74 -7.19
C LEU A 114 3.97 15.85 -7.59
N ARG A 115 4.87 16.23 -6.67
CA ARG A 115 5.93 17.23 -6.88
C ARG A 115 7.12 16.62 -7.59
#